data_AF-A0A6P1GIF1-F1
#
_entry.id   AF-A0A6P1GIF1-F1
#
_cell.length_a   1.000
_cell.length_b   1.000
_cell.length_c   1.000
_cell.angle_alpha   90.00
_cell.angle_beta   90.00
_cell.angle_gamma   90.00
#
_symmetry.space_group_name_H-M   'P 1'
#
loop_
_entity.id
_entity.type
_entity.pdbx_description
1 polymer ?
#
loop_
_entity_poly.entity_id
_entity_poly.type
_entity_poly.pdbx_seq_one_letter_code
_entity_poly.pdbx_strand_id
1 'polypeptide(L)'
;MAATKDFICARAMTDNGRDYQRGDTIALGHADAINLIAIGAVTDPEGASSDDADDQSLGKMKVDELKALAFKEEIDLGDATKKDDIIVAIKRGREAKGA
;
A
#
# COMPACT_ATOMS: atom_id res chain seq x y z
N MET A 1 6.45 -2.06 -23.95
CA MET A 1 4.99 -1.97 -23.71
C MET A 1 4.81 -1.71 -22.23
N ALA A 2 4.40 -0.51 -21.84
CA ALA A 2 4.09 -0.23 -20.43
C ALA A 2 2.83 -1.01 -20.06
N ALA A 3 2.90 -1.82 -19.00
CA ALA A 3 1.73 -2.50 -18.48
C ALA A 3 0.80 -1.43 -17.86
N THR A 4 -0.29 -1.11 -18.54
CA THR A 4 -1.36 -0.28 -17.98
C THR A 4 -2.32 -1.17 -17.21
N LYS A 5 -2.80 -0.69 -16.07
CA LYS A 5 -3.78 -1.36 -15.21
C LYS A 5 -5.02 -0.48 -15.11
N ASP A 6 -6.19 -1.09 -14.94
CA ASP A 6 -7.44 -0.38 -14.70
C ASP A 6 -7.54 0.08 -13.24
N PHE A 7 -7.76 1.37 -13.04
CA PHE A 7 -8.00 2.02 -11.76
C PHE A 7 -9.41 2.61 -11.73
N ILE A 8 -9.99 2.78 -10.55
CA ILE A 8 -11.28 3.44 -10.36
C ILE A 8 -11.05 4.91 -10.04
N CYS A 9 -11.72 5.76 -10.78
CA CYS A 9 -11.69 7.19 -10.55
C CYS A 9 -12.41 7.52 -9.23
N ALA A 10 -11.68 8.05 -8.25
CA ALA A 10 -12.22 8.37 -6.93
C ALA A 10 -12.84 9.78 -6.88
N ARG A 11 -12.48 10.63 -7.84
CA ARG A 11 -12.97 12.00 -8.01
C ARG A 11 -13.04 12.35 -9.49
N ALA A 12 -14.07 13.11 -9.90
CA ALA A 12 -14.19 13.58 -11.27
C ALA A 12 -12.92 14.32 -11.75
N MET A 13 -12.30 13.82 -12.82
CA MET A 13 -11.08 14.35 -13.42
C MET A 13 -11.08 14.13 -14.92
N THR A 14 -10.34 14.98 -15.63
CA THR A 14 -10.13 14.84 -17.07
C THR A 14 -8.74 14.30 -17.31
N ASP A 15 -8.65 13.17 -18.00
CA ASP A 15 -7.38 12.56 -18.40
C ASP A 15 -7.41 12.16 -19.87
N ASN A 16 -6.33 12.45 -20.60
CA ASN A 16 -6.23 12.20 -22.05
C ASN A 16 -7.44 12.75 -22.88
N GLY A 17 -8.03 13.87 -22.43
CA GLY A 17 -9.21 14.47 -23.08
C GLY A 17 -10.52 13.70 -22.87
N ARG A 18 -10.55 12.72 -21.95
CA ARG A 18 -11.77 12.06 -21.47
C ARG A 18 -12.09 12.53 -20.07
N ASP A 19 -13.35 12.86 -19.84
CA ASP A 19 -13.87 13.16 -18.51
C ASP A 19 -14.28 11.86 -17.82
N TYR A 20 -13.64 11.56 -16.70
CA TYR A 20 -13.95 10.41 -15.86
C TYR A 20 -14.79 10.89 -14.67
N GLN A 21 -15.89 10.20 -14.38
CA GLN A 21 -16.68 10.45 -13.18
C GLN A 21 -16.24 9.53 -12.05
N ARG A 22 -16.68 9.85 -10.83
CA ARG A 22 -16.41 8.98 -9.68
C ARG A 22 -17.03 7.61 -9.92
N GLY A 23 -16.21 6.57 -9.89
CA GLY A 23 -16.61 5.19 -10.18
C GLY A 23 -16.26 4.71 -11.60
N ASP A 24 -15.83 5.59 -12.51
CA ASP A 24 -15.35 5.18 -13.83
C ASP A 24 -14.00 4.47 -13.77
N THR A 25 -13.78 3.53 -14.69
CA THR A 25 -12.49 2.85 -14.87
C THR A 25 -11.58 3.65 -15.80
N ILE A 26 -10.35 3.88 -15.36
CA ILE A 26 -9.29 4.56 -16.10
C ILE A 26 -8.06 3.66 -16.21
N ALA A 27 -7.56 3.45 -17.43
CA ALA A 27 -6.35 2.67 -17.67
C ALA A 27 -5.11 3.56 -17.49
N LEU A 28 -4.36 3.35 -16.41
CA LEU A 28 -3.16 4.12 -16.06
C LEU A 28 -1.93 3.23 -16.00
N GLY A 29 -0.77 3.81 -16.28
CA GLY A 29 0.50 3.20 -15.95
C GLY A 29 0.68 3.13 -14.44
N HIS A 30 1.38 2.10 -13.93
CA HIS A 30 1.60 1.95 -12.50
C HIS A 30 2.27 3.18 -11.85
N ALA A 31 3.21 3.82 -12.55
CA ALA A 31 3.89 5.02 -12.06
C ALA A 31 2.96 6.23 -11.91
N ASP A 32 2.09 6.47 -12.89
CA ASP A 32 1.10 7.56 -12.85
C ASP A 32 0.01 7.29 -11.82
N ALA A 33 -0.44 6.03 -11.73
CA ALA A 33 -1.43 5.61 -10.76
C ALA A 33 -0.95 5.81 -9.33
N ILE A 34 0.32 5.55 -9.01
CA ILE A 34 0.87 5.81 -7.66
C ILE A 34 0.68 7.28 -7.25
N ASN A 35 1.03 8.21 -8.13
CA ASN A 35 0.86 9.63 -7.86
C ASN A 35 -0.62 10.01 -7.69
N LEU A 36 -1.49 9.44 -8.52
CA LEU A 36 -2.94 9.69 -8.48
C LEU A 36 -3.62 9.05 -7.27
N ILE A 37 -3.16 7.88 -6.81
CA ILE A 37 -3.63 7.22 -5.58
C ILE A 37 -3.19 8.03 -4.36
N ALA A 38 -1.94 8.49 -4.33
CA ALA A 38 -1.40 9.28 -3.22
C ALA A 38 -2.19 10.59 -2.98
N ILE A 39 -2.69 11.22 -4.05
CA ILE A 39 -3.54 12.42 -3.96
C ILE A 39 -5.04 12.11 -3.87
N GLY A 40 -5.43 10.83 -3.83
CA GLY A 40 -6.83 10.38 -3.75
C GLY A 40 -7.66 10.66 -5.01
N ALA A 41 -7.02 10.82 -6.18
CA ALA A 41 -7.70 11.01 -7.46
C ALA A 41 -8.24 9.69 -8.03
N VAL A 42 -7.50 8.59 -7.85
CA VAL A 42 -7.90 7.24 -8.29
C VAL A 42 -7.68 6.23 -7.16
N THR A 43 -8.36 5.09 -7.23
CA THR A 43 -8.26 3.97 -6.30
C THR A 43 -8.12 2.67 -7.09
N ASP A 44 -7.40 1.69 -6.56
CA ASP A 44 -7.23 0.40 -7.24
C ASP A 44 -8.48 -0.49 -7.00
N PRO A 45 -9.17 -0.95 -8.06
CA PRO A 45 -10.37 -1.80 -7.93
C PRO A 45 -10.08 -3.15 -7.28
N GLU A 46 -8.84 -3.63 -7.34
CA GLU A 46 -8.42 -4.87 -6.69
C GLU A 46 -8.01 -4.70 -5.22
N GLY A 47 -8.29 -3.53 -4.63
CA GLY A 47 -8.33 -3.38 -3.17
C GLY A 47 -7.01 -3.02 -2.52
N ALA A 48 -6.21 -2.14 -3.14
CA ALA A 48 -5.16 -1.45 -2.43
C ALA A 48 -5.62 -0.04 -2.03
N SER A 49 -6.54 0.05 -1.07
CA SER A 49 -6.54 1.21 -0.17
C SER A 49 -5.13 1.29 0.42
N SER A 50 -4.41 2.37 0.16
CA SER A 50 -3.07 2.62 0.71
C SER A 50 -3.05 2.88 2.23
N ASP A 51 -4.02 2.33 2.96
CA ASP A 51 -4.10 2.30 4.41
C ASP A 51 -4.10 0.86 4.96
N ASP A 52 -4.18 -0.17 4.09
CA ASP A 52 -4.23 -1.59 4.48
C ASP A 52 -3.13 -2.45 3.81
N ALA A 53 -2.33 -1.87 2.91
CA ALA A 53 -1.27 -2.58 2.20
C ALA A 53 -0.11 -3.05 3.12
N ASP A 54 0.02 -2.47 4.30
CA ASP A 54 0.97 -2.89 5.32
C ASP A 54 0.57 -4.21 5.99
N ASP A 55 -0.73 -4.48 6.12
CA ASP A 55 -1.25 -5.61 6.89
C ASP A 55 -1.05 -6.94 6.15
N GLN A 56 -1.35 -6.95 4.85
CA GLN A 56 -1.21 -8.16 4.03
C GLN A 56 0.24 -8.47 3.61
N SER A 57 1.13 -7.47 3.60
CA SER A 57 2.52 -7.68 3.18
C SER A 57 3.34 -8.37 4.28
N LEU A 58 3.13 -8.01 5.55
CA LEU A 58 3.80 -8.64 6.69
C LEU A 58 3.33 -10.09 6.92
N GLY A 59 2.04 -10.37 6.72
CA GLY A 59 1.49 -11.73 6.82
C GLY A 59 2.10 -12.72 5.81
N LYS A 60 2.55 -12.24 4.64
CA LYS A 60 3.16 -13.06 3.58
C LYS A 60 4.67 -13.25 3.75
N MET A 61 5.35 -12.40 4.53
CA MET A 61 6.79 -12.49 4.78
C MET A 61 7.16 -13.65 5.71
N LYS A 62 8.36 -14.21 5.56
CA LYS A 62 8.90 -15.20 6.50
C LYS A 62 9.37 -14.53 7.80
N VAL A 63 9.52 -15.32 8.86
CA VAL A 63 10.06 -14.85 10.16
C VAL A 63 11.42 -14.16 9.98
N ASP A 64 12.28 -14.69 9.12
CA ASP A 64 13.59 -14.10 8.81
C ASP A 64 13.47 -12.73 8.13
N GLU A 65 12.54 -12.59 7.18
CA GLU A 65 12.28 -11.32 6.47
C GLU A 65 11.67 -10.28 7.40
N LEU A 66 10.74 -10.70 8.28
CA LEU A 66 10.14 -9.83 9.28
C LEU A 66 11.18 -9.32 10.28
N LYS A 67 12.09 -10.19 10.74
CA LYS A 67 13.20 -9.78 11.61
C LYS A 67 14.15 -8.80 10.91
N ALA A 68 14.48 -9.07 9.65
CA ALA A 68 15.30 -8.16 8.86
C ALA A 68 14.62 -6.79 8.67
N LEU A 69 13.30 -6.78 8.47
CA LEU A 69 12.51 -5.56 8.32
C LEU A 69 12.46 -4.78 9.63
N ALA A 70 12.18 -5.43 10.75
CA ALA A 70 12.19 -4.81 12.07
C ALA A 70 13.56 -4.20 12.40
N PHE A 71 14.65 -4.94 12.12
CA PHE A 71 16.00 -4.42 12.30
C PHE A 71 16.29 -3.22 11.40
N LYS A 72 15.88 -3.28 10.13
CA LYS A 72 16.05 -2.19 9.17
C LYS A 72 15.29 -0.92 9.58
N GLU A 73 14.16 -1.08 10.24
CA GLU A 73 13.33 0.03 10.73
C GLU A 73 13.65 0.43 12.17
N GLU A 74 14.63 -0.23 12.78
CA GLU A 74 15.06 -0.03 14.17
C GLU A 74 13.92 -0.26 15.17
N ILE A 75 13.03 -1.21 14.84
CA ILE A 75 11.91 -1.62 15.69
C ILE A 75 12.40 -2.70 16.64
N ASP A 76 12.22 -2.47 17.94
CA ASP A 76 12.52 -3.46 18.95
C ASP A 76 11.49 -4.59 18.92
N LEU A 77 11.97 -5.81 18.68
CA LEU A 77 11.13 -7.01 18.69
C LEU A 77 10.96 -7.58 20.10
N GLY A 78 11.71 -7.11 21.10
CA GLY A 78 11.67 -7.62 22.47
C GLY A 78 11.73 -9.15 22.54
N ASP A 79 10.71 -9.74 23.16
CA ASP A 79 10.55 -11.19 23.35
C ASP A 79 9.75 -11.88 22.22
N ALA A 80 9.49 -11.19 21.11
CA ALA A 80 8.69 -11.72 20.01
C ALA A 80 9.43 -12.85 19.28
N THR A 81 9.11 -14.09 19.64
CA THR A 81 9.69 -15.30 19.05
C THR A 81 8.82 -15.93 17.97
N LYS A 82 7.52 -15.62 17.95
CA LYS A 82 6.55 -16.13 16.97
C LYS A 82 6.33 -15.13 15.85
N LYS A 83 5.97 -15.64 14.67
CA LYS A 83 5.71 -14.82 13.49
C LYS A 83 4.65 -13.74 13.76
N ASP A 84 3.51 -14.11 14.34
CA ASP A 84 2.45 -13.16 14.67
C ASP A 84 2.91 -12.07 15.65
N ASP A 85 3.65 -12.43 16.70
CA ASP A 85 4.19 -11.45 17.66
C ASP A 85 5.14 -10.46 16.98
N ILE A 86 5.98 -10.93 16.06
CA ILE A 86 6.91 -10.09 15.29
C ILE A 86 6.15 -9.12 14.38
N ILE A 87 5.09 -9.58 13.70
CA ILE A 87 4.24 -8.72 12.86
C ILE A 87 3.60 -7.62 13.71
N VAL A 88 3.06 -7.98 14.87
CA VAL A 88 2.43 -7.03 15.80
C VAL A 88 3.44 -6.00 16.30
N ALA A 89 4.66 -6.42 16.64
CA ALA A 89 5.74 -5.52 17.05
C ALA A 89 6.11 -4.52 15.94
N ILE A 90 6.26 -5.00 14.70
CA ILE A 90 6.57 -4.16 13.53
C ILE A 90 5.44 -3.14 13.28
N LYS A 91 4.18 -3.57 13.30
CA LYS A 91 3.04 -2.66 13.11
C LYS A 91 3.00 -1.57 14.17
N ARG A 92 3.15 -1.94 15.44
CA ARG A 92 3.21 -0.97 16.55
C ARG A 92 4.38 0.00 16.41
N GLY A 93 5.55 -0.50 15.98
CA GLY A 93 6.72 0.35 15.74
C GLY A 93 6.51 1.34 14.59
N ARG A 94 5.86 0.91 13.50
CA ARG A 94 5.51 1.79 12.37
C ARG A 94 4.47 2.83 12.74
N GLU A 95 3.39 2.46 13.42
CA GLU A 95 2.38 3.41 13.91
C GLU A 95 3.01 4.48 14.81
N ALA A 96 3.92 4.10 15.72
CA ALA A 96 4.59 5.05 16.62
C ALA A 96 5.59 5.97 15.90
N LYS A 97 6.18 5.53 14.78
CA LYS A 97 7.18 6.30 14.00
C LYS A 97 6.52 7.16 12.92
N GLY A 98 5.27 6.88 12.55
CA GLY A 98 4.48 7.62 11.58
C GLY A 98 3.51 8.66 12.16
N ALA A 99 3.46 8.81 13.49
CA ALA A 99 2.63 9.79 14.21
C ALA A 99 3.37 11.11 14.48
#